data_AF-A0A1X1VZT6-F1
#
_entry.id   AF-A0A1X1VZT6-F1
#
_cell.length_a   1.000
_cell.length_b   1.000
_cell.length_c   1.000
_cell.angle_alpha   90.00
_cell.angle_beta   90.00
_cell.angle_gamma   90.00
#
_symmetry.space_group_name_H-M   'P 1'
#
loop_
_entity.id
_entity.type
_entity.pdbx_description
1 polymer ?
#
loop_
_entity_poly.entity_id
_entity_poly.type
_entity_poly.pdbx_seq_one_letter_code
_entity_poly.pdbx_strand_id
1 'polypeptide(L)'
;MTLQEKLVSPDGRYVVCVDAFEARAFQWVDTPEVVDLTTGLALLDLKDPCWHLDSADWLSKSRVSMRLRHFPDGVPTYEVVVDCEERVATLDGSTAHPLRQLDEALREVLASRP
;
A
#
# COMPACT_ATOMS: atom_id res chain seq x y z
N MET A 1 3.55 16.40 14.62
CA MET A 1 4.21 16.03 13.34
C MET A 1 4.62 14.58 13.48
N THR A 2 3.76 13.67 13.05
CA THR A 2 4.02 12.23 13.04
C THR A 2 5.16 11.98 12.06
N LEU A 3 6.16 11.21 12.49
CA LEU A 3 7.27 10.80 11.64
C LEU A 3 6.70 9.87 10.58
N GLN A 4 6.56 10.34 9.33
CA GLN A 4 6.21 9.46 8.22
C GLN A 4 7.35 8.46 8.05
N GLU A 5 7.10 7.17 8.25
CA GLU A 5 8.03 6.14 7.82
C GLU A 5 8.16 6.23 6.29
N LYS A 6 9.40 6.30 5.82
CA LYS A 6 9.73 6.51 4.40
C LYS A 6 10.70 5.45 3.95
N LEU A 7 10.29 4.65 2.97
CA LEU A 7 11.14 3.65 2.34
C LEU A 7 11.38 4.03 0.88
N VAL A 8 12.59 4.51 0.59
CA VAL A 8 12.98 4.98 -0.74
C VAL A 8 13.44 3.80 -1.60
N SER A 9 13.06 3.79 -2.88
CA SER A 9 13.49 2.78 -3.84
C SER A 9 15.01 2.78 -4.01
N PRO A 10 15.62 1.64 -4.41
CA PRO A 10 17.07 1.54 -4.59
C PRO A 10 17.70 2.59 -5.51
N ASP A 11 16.96 3.10 -6.49
CA ASP A 11 17.39 4.14 -7.43
C ASP A 11 17.01 5.57 -7.00
N GLY A 12 16.30 5.73 -5.87
CA GLY A 12 15.88 7.01 -5.34
C GLY A 12 14.65 7.63 -6.01
N ARG A 13 14.03 6.95 -6.97
CA ARG A 13 12.92 7.52 -7.75
C ARG A 13 11.58 7.45 -7.05
N TYR A 14 11.30 6.37 -6.33
CA TYR A 14 10.01 6.15 -5.68
C TYR A 14 10.18 6.15 -4.16
N VAL A 15 9.12 6.50 -3.44
CA VAL A 15 9.09 6.39 -1.99
C VAL A 15 7.76 5.80 -1.56
N VAL A 16 7.82 4.85 -0.63
CA VAL A 16 6.67 4.46 0.18
C VAL A 16 6.61 5.39 1.38
N CYS A 17 5.50 6.06 1.57
CA CYS A 17 5.17 6.85 2.75
C CYS A 17 4.00 6.20 3.48
N VAL A 18 3.80 6.58 4.74
CA VAL A 18 2.57 6.25 5.48
C VAL A 18 1.84 7.52 5.91
N ASP A 19 0.52 7.52 5.76
CA ASP A 19 -0.36 8.46 6.44
C ASP A 19 -0.93 7.81 7.70
N ALA A 20 -0.47 8.29 8.86
CA ALA A 20 -0.75 7.68 10.16
C ALA A 20 -1.90 8.40 10.86
N PHE A 21 -2.94 7.66 11.26
CA PHE A 21 -4.04 8.20 12.07
C PHE A 21 -4.47 7.25 13.19
N GLU A 22 -5.03 7.82 14.24
CA GLU A 22 -5.62 7.05 15.34
C GLU A 22 -7.04 6.62 14.95
N ALA A 23 -7.23 5.32 14.72
CA ALA A 23 -8.53 4.77 14.32
C ALA A 23 -9.45 4.51 15.53
N ARG A 24 -8.90 4.02 16.65
CA ARG A 24 -9.68 3.74 17.88
C ARG A 24 -8.79 3.53 19.09
N ALA A 25 -9.01 4.27 20.19
CA ALA A 25 -8.44 4.01 21.52
C ALA A 25 -6.96 3.53 21.49
N PHE A 26 -6.06 4.39 21.02
CA PHE A 26 -4.63 4.13 20.85
C PHE A 26 -4.26 3.06 19.79
N GLN A 27 -5.20 2.59 18.98
CA GLN A 27 -4.95 1.79 17.79
C GLN A 27 -4.72 2.71 16.60
N TRP A 28 -3.52 2.64 16.04
CA TRP A 28 -3.09 3.44 14.89
C TRP A 28 -3.16 2.62 13.61
N VAL A 29 -3.44 3.30 12.51
CA VAL A 29 -3.37 2.76 11.17
C VAL A 29 -2.39 3.62 10.38
N ASP A 30 -1.48 2.95 9.67
CA ASP A 30 -0.42 3.55 8.87
C ASP A 30 -0.73 3.22 7.41
N THR A 31 -1.48 4.11 6.75
CA THR A 31 -1.99 3.88 5.41
C THR A 31 -0.89 4.12 4.38
N PRO A 32 -0.54 3.15 3.53
CA PRO A 32 0.55 3.31 2.59
C PRO A 32 0.17 4.23 1.42
N GLU A 33 1.13 5.06 1.03
CA GLU A 33 1.14 5.80 -0.22
C GLU A 33 2.44 5.51 -0.98
N VAL A 34 2.37 5.48 -2.32
CA VAL A 34 3.58 5.38 -3.17
C VAL A 34 3.66 6.61 -4.04
N VAL A 35 4.79 7.32 -3.98
CA VAL A 35 4.99 8.58 -4.70
C VAL A 35 6.18 8.45 -5.65
N ASP A 36 6.02 8.90 -6.89
CA ASP A 36 7.14 9.13 -7.82
C ASP A 36 7.77 10.48 -7.48
N LEU A 37 8.97 10.47 -6.90
CA LEU A 37 9.71 11.67 -6.49
C LEU A 37 10.20 12.51 -7.66
N THR A 38 10.26 11.95 -8.87
CA THR A 38 10.64 12.71 -10.07
C THR A 38 9.50 13.63 -10.52
N THR A 39 8.26 13.14 -10.43
CA THR A 39 7.08 13.86 -10.91
C THR A 39 6.24 14.49 -9.79
N GLY A 40 6.46 14.07 -8.55
CA GLY A 40 5.63 14.43 -7.39
C GLY A 40 4.25 13.76 -7.39
N LEU A 41 4.01 12.79 -8.28
CA LEU A 41 2.72 12.13 -8.41
C LEU A 41 2.57 10.98 -7.40
N ALA A 42 1.47 10.96 -6.65
CA ALA A 42 1.04 9.76 -5.93
C ALA A 42 0.57 8.70 -6.95
N LEU A 43 1.32 7.61 -7.03
CA LEU A 43 1.01 6.45 -7.86
C LEU A 43 0.01 5.52 -7.17
N LEU A 44 0.13 5.41 -5.84
CA LEU A 44 -0.82 4.71 -4.98
C LEU A 44 -1.31 5.67 -3.90
N ASP A 45 -2.64 5.78 -3.81
CA ASP A 45 -3.38 6.60 -2.85
C ASP A 45 -4.68 5.84 -2.55
N LEU A 46 -4.67 5.05 -1.47
CA LEU A 46 -5.78 4.22 -1.04
C LEU A 46 -6.90 5.10 -0.47
N LYS A 47 -8.10 4.98 -1.03
CA LYS A 47 -9.29 5.72 -0.60
C LYS A 47 -9.88 5.21 0.71
N ASP A 48 -9.66 3.94 1.03
CA ASP A 48 -9.94 3.43 2.36
C ASP A 48 -8.72 3.61 3.28
N PRO A 49 -8.75 4.55 4.25
CA PRO A 49 -7.62 4.75 5.14
C PRO A 49 -7.43 3.57 6.09
N CYS A 50 -8.39 2.65 6.24
CA CYS A 50 -8.27 1.53 7.16
C CYS A 50 -7.27 0.44 6.74
N TRP A 51 -6.63 0.55 5.58
CA TRP A 51 -5.54 -0.34 5.17
C TRP A 51 -4.25 0.03 5.91
N HIS A 52 -3.83 -0.82 6.84
CA HIS A 52 -2.57 -0.67 7.57
C HIS A 52 -1.43 -1.40 6.86
N LEU A 53 -0.26 -0.75 6.76
CA LEU A 53 0.98 -1.32 6.25
C LEU A 53 1.74 -2.09 7.34
N ASP A 54 1.73 -3.43 7.28
CA ASP A 54 2.53 -4.28 8.19
C ASP A 54 4.03 -4.25 7.86
N SER A 55 4.37 -4.28 6.55
CA SER A 55 5.75 -4.23 6.08
C SER A 55 5.81 -3.82 4.60
N ALA A 56 6.95 -3.25 4.19
CA ALA A 56 7.26 -2.95 2.80
C ALA A 56 8.72 -3.31 2.48
N ASP A 57 8.95 -3.95 1.33
CA ASP A 57 10.27 -4.35 0.86
C ASP A 57 10.40 -4.10 -0.64
N TRP A 58 11.40 -3.32 -1.05
CA TRP A 58 11.70 -3.13 -2.48
C TRP A 58 12.29 -4.41 -3.08
N LEU A 59 11.55 -5.01 -4.01
CA LEU A 59 11.98 -6.18 -4.78
C LEU A 59 12.93 -5.79 -5.94
N SER A 60 12.82 -4.55 -6.41
CA SER A 60 13.68 -3.95 -7.42
C SER A 60 13.61 -2.42 -7.34
N LYS A 61 14.20 -1.72 -8.30
CA LYS A 61 14.14 -0.25 -8.40
C LYS A 61 12.72 0.31 -8.54
N SER A 62 11.78 -0.45 -9.09
CA SER A 62 10.42 0.00 -9.41
C SER A 62 9.31 -0.88 -8.82
N ARG A 63 9.68 -1.99 -8.17
CA ARG A 63 8.71 -2.94 -7.60
C ARG A 63 8.88 -3.06 -6.10
N VAL A 64 7.79 -2.86 -5.37
CA VAL A 64 7.73 -3.01 -3.91
C VAL A 64 6.68 -4.05 -3.53
N SER A 65 7.05 -4.98 -2.66
CA SER A 65 6.10 -5.87 -1.98
C SER A 65 5.66 -5.20 -0.68
N MET A 66 4.35 -5.15 -0.45
CA MET A 66 3.74 -4.61 0.76
C MET A 66 2.83 -5.65 1.38
N ARG A 67 2.83 -5.73 2.70
CA ARG A 67 1.87 -6.54 3.45
C ARG A 67 0.84 -5.61 4.06
N LEU A 68 -0.41 -5.76 3.65
CA LEU A 68 -1.51 -4.91 4.08
C LEU A 68 -2.53 -5.68 4.90
N ARG A 69 -3.09 -5.07 5.92
CA ARG A 69 -4.20 -5.62 6.71
C ARG A 69 -5.29 -4.57 6.84
N HIS A 70 -6.55 -4.99 6.88
CA HIS A 70 -7.67 -4.06 7.05
C HIS A 70 -8.06 -3.93 8.52
N PHE A 71 -8.29 -2.70 8.98
CA PHE A 71 -8.79 -2.40 10.31
C PHE A 71 -10.30 -2.06 10.29
N PRO A 72 -11.12 -2.54 11.23
CA PRO A 72 -10.77 -3.33 12.43
C PRO A 72 -10.77 -4.84 12.20
N ASP A 73 -10.94 -5.28 10.95
CA ASP A 73 -11.28 -6.66 10.58
C ASP A 73 -10.21 -7.69 10.98
N GLY A 74 -8.95 -7.27 11.07
CA GLY A 74 -7.87 -8.10 11.59
C GLY A 74 -7.18 -8.94 10.51
N VAL A 75 -7.00 -10.23 10.77
CA VAL A 75 -6.40 -11.20 9.82
C VAL A 75 -7.48 -11.61 8.81
N PRO A 76 -7.18 -11.66 7.50
CA PRO A 76 -5.85 -11.87 6.91
C PRO A 76 -5.08 -10.61 6.49
N THR A 77 -3.75 -10.76 6.46
CA THR A 77 -2.83 -9.88 5.75
C THR A 77 -2.78 -10.28 4.27
N TYR A 78 -2.73 -9.29 3.39
CA TYR A 78 -2.67 -9.43 1.94
C TYR A 78 -1.29 -8.99 1.44
N GLU A 79 -0.70 -9.78 0.56
CA GLU A 79 0.52 -9.40 -0.14
C GLU A 79 0.17 -8.59 -1.39
N VAL A 80 0.63 -7.35 -1.46
CA VAL A 80 0.41 -6.44 -2.58
C VAL A 80 1.75 -6.10 -3.19
N VAL A 81 1.99 -6.55 -4.41
CA VAL A 81 3.19 -6.16 -5.16
C VAL A 81 2.83 -5.05 -6.11
N VAL A 82 3.35 -3.85 -5.86
CA VAL A 82 3.18 -2.67 -6.73
C VAL A 82 4.34 -2.58 -7.70
N ASP A 83 4.02 -2.48 -8.99
CA ASP A 83 4.94 -2.07 -10.05
C ASP A 83 4.69 -0.60 -10.38
N CYS A 84 5.63 0.25 -9.97
CA CYS A 84 5.55 1.71 -10.12
C CYS A 84 5.75 2.16 -11.57
N GLU A 85 6.53 1.42 -12.35
CA GLU A 85 6.79 1.74 -13.76
C GLU A 85 5.56 1.42 -14.62
N GLU A 86 4.99 0.22 -14.44
CA GLU A 86 3.81 -0.25 -15.19
C GLU A 86 2.48 0.27 -14.62
N ARG A 87 2.50 0.87 -13.42
CA ARG A 87 1.32 1.39 -12.69
C ARG A 87 0.25 0.33 -12.47
N VAL A 88 0.70 -0.84 -12.07
CA VAL A 88 -0.16 -1.98 -11.72
C VAL A 88 0.24 -2.56 -10.36
N ALA A 89 -0.67 -3.32 -9.75
CA ALA A 89 -0.43 -4.10 -8.56
C ALA A 89 -0.99 -5.52 -8.71
N THR A 90 -0.36 -6.50 -8.09
CA THR A 90 -0.89 -7.87 -7.96
C THR A 90 -1.20 -8.16 -6.51
N LEU A 91 -2.33 -8.82 -6.23
CA LEU A 91 -2.80 -9.17 -4.89
C LEU A 91 -2.64 -10.68 -4.65
N ASP A 92 -1.87 -11.11 -3.64
CA ASP A 92 -1.64 -12.53 -3.32
C ASP A 92 -1.23 -13.38 -4.55
N GLY A 93 -0.48 -12.79 -5.49
CA GLY A 93 -0.08 -13.45 -6.74
C GLY A 93 -1.18 -13.59 -7.80
N SER A 94 -2.28 -12.85 -7.67
CA SER A 94 -3.37 -12.77 -8.64
C SER A 94 -2.99 -12.00 -9.92
N THR A 95 -3.96 -11.82 -10.80
CA THR A 95 -3.86 -10.95 -11.97
C THR A 95 -3.46 -9.52 -11.61
N ALA A 96 -2.72 -8.86 -12.49
CA ALA A 96 -2.36 -7.45 -12.30
C ALA A 96 -3.59 -6.54 -12.45
N HIS A 97 -3.77 -5.63 -11.50
CA HIS A 97 -4.80 -4.59 -11.48
C HIS A 97 -4.13 -3.22 -11.66
N PRO A 98 -4.68 -2.31 -12.48
CA PRO A 98 -4.23 -0.91 -12.50
C PRO A 98 -4.25 -0.30 -11.09
N LEU A 99 -3.24 0.51 -10.71
CA LEU A 99 -3.16 1.08 -9.36
C LEU A 99 -4.41 1.89 -8.97
N ARG A 100 -5.01 2.60 -9.94
CA ARG A 100 -6.27 3.34 -9.76
C ARG A 100 -7.49 2.47 -9.40
N GLN A 101 -7.40 1.15 -9.56
CA GLN A 101 -8.43 0.15 -9.25
C GLN A 101 -8.06 -0.70 -8.04
N LEU A 102 -6.92 -0.44 -7.39
CA LEU A 102 -6.43 -1.28 -6.30
C LEU A 102 -7.36 -1.28 -5.09
N ASP A 103 -7.94 -0.13 -4.74
CA ASP A 103 -8.95 -0.02 -3.68
C ASP A 103 -10.15 -0.95 -3.89
N GLU A 104 -10.66 -1.00 -5.13
CA GLU A 104 -11.80 -1.84 -5.49
C GLU A 104 -11.42 -3.32 -5.40
N ALA A 105 -10.27 -3.69 -5.96
CA ALA A 105 -9.76 -5.06 -5.89
C ALA A 105 -9.53 -5.52 -4.44
N LEU A 106 -8.97 -4.66 -3.59
CA LEU A 106 -8.77 -4.93 -2.16
C LEU A 106 -10.10 -5.14 -1.42
N ARG A 107 -11.13 -4.33 -1.72
CA ARG A 107 -12.48 -4.48 -1.16
C ARG A 107 -13.17 -5.77 -1.61
N GLU A 108 -13.02 -6.14 -2.88
CA GLU A 108 -13.56 -7.39 -3.41
C GLU A 108 -12.93 -8.60 -2.71
N VAL A 109 -11.61 -8.59 -2.55
CA VAL A 109 -10.90 -9.66 -1.83
C VAL A 109 -11.36 -9.73 -0.38
N LEU A 110 -11.48 -8.59 0.31
CA LEU A 110 -12.00 -8.51 1.67
C LEU A 110 -13.41 -9.10 1.79
N ALA A 111 -14.31 -8.79 0.85
CA ALA A 111 -15.68 -9.31 0.85
C ALA A 111 -15.80 -10.79 0.46
N SER A 112 -14.81 -11.33 -0.24
CA SER A 112 -14.82 -12.71 -0.77
C SER A 112 -14.36 -13.78 0.22
N ARG A 113 -13.71 -13.39 1.32
CA ARG A 113 -13.26 -14.33 2.36
C ARG A 113 -14.25 -14.30 3.55
N PRO A 114 -14.80 -15.47 3.95
CA PRO A 114 -15.79 -15.59 5.03
C PRO A 114 -15.19 -15.40 6.43
#